data_AF-A0A524M2F1-F1
#
_entry.id   AF-A0A524M2F1-F1
#
_cell.length_a   1.000
_cell.length_b   1.000
_cell.length_c   1.000
_cell.angle_alpha   90.00
_cell.angle_beta   90.00
_cell.angle_gamma   90.00
#
_symmetry.space_group_name_H-M   'P 1'
#
loop_
_entity.id
_entity.type
_entity.pdbx_description
1 polymer ?
#
loop_
_entity_poly.entity_id
_entity_poly.type
_entity_poly.pdbx_seq_one_letter_code
_entity_poly.pdbx_strand_id
1 'polypeptide(L)'
;MKINELRSMYLRFFKEKGHSVIASASLIPEDDPSVLFTSAGMHPLVPYLLGQPHPEGRRLTNVQKCIRTTDIEDVGDTTHLTFFEMLGNWSLGDYWKKEAITWSFEFLTSKKLLGFNPDKLSVTVFAGDEDSPRDAEAAEVWRSVGIPDERIYFLSKEDNWWIAGNSGPCGPCTEMFIEVDEIPRCSPECRPGCNCGHFVEVWNDVFMMYNKSEDGKYTPLKQQSIDTGMGVERTAAMLQGVPSVFDTEAFVPLIEKIKELSPLEEFSEEENTQIRIIADHVRSAIMIMADDRQIGPSNVEQGYIVRRLLRKAIHSADRLNIGTGFMIDLTEIVVDMFKDIYKEVERNQEFIIKNLKAEEEKFRKTLTKALRRFDRMFEESKTITGEDAFLLFTSFGLPLEMTRDLAKERGIVIDMKEFTKQFEEHQERSRTATQGKFKGGLADHSEAIVKLHTATHLLQAALRKVLGDEVTQNGSNITDERLRFDFSFSRKLTPEEVEQVEKLVNDIIARNLAVEQSFMKYDDAIAKGALAFFKENYGEEVSVYHVGDFSLELCGGPHVEETGSLGKFKIAKQEKIGAGIVRIKAILET
;
A
#
# COMPACT_ATOMS: atom_id res chain seq x y z
N MET A 1 29.09 -6.24 9.83
CA MET A 1 29.18 -4.97 9.07
C MET A 1 27.96 -4.14 9.38
N LYS A 2 28.07 -2.81 9.56
CA LYS A 2 26.90 -1.95 9.78
C LYS A 2 26.13 -1.69 8.47
N ILE A 3 24.83 -1.41 8.55
CA ILE A 3 23.94 -1.20 7.41
C ILE A 3 24.38 -0.03 6.53
N ASN A 4 24.74 1.11 7.12
CA ASN A 4 25.21 2.27 6.36
C ASN A 4 26.52 1.97 5.60
N GLU A 5 27.38 1.11 6.18
CA GLU A 5 28.59 0.64 5.53
C GLU A 5 28.27 -0.30 4.36
N LEU A 6 27.35 -1.25 4.55
CA LEU A 6 26.86 -2.14 3.50
C LEU A 6 26.28 -1.36 2.30
N ARG A 7 25.38 -0.40 2.54
CA ARG A 7 24.81 0.47 1.49
C ARG A 7 25.90 1.21 0.73
N SER A 8 26.80 1.87 1.46
CA SER A 8 27.89 2.66 0.86
C SER A 8 28.87 1.81 0.07
N MET A 9 29.17 0.61 0.56
CA MET A 9 30.08 -0.35 -0.08
C MET A 9 29.47 -0.88 -1.38
N TYR A 10 28.20 -1.28 -1.36
CA TYR A 10 27.48 -1.76 -2.54
C TYR A 10 27.43 -0.69 -3.65
N LEU A 11 27.00 0.52 -3.30
CA LEU A 11 26.90 1.62 -4.27
C LEU A 11 28.27 2.00 -4.86
N ARG A 12 29.33 1.99 -4.03
CA ARG A 12 30.69 2.25 -4.51
C ARG A 12 31.18 1.16 -5.45
N PHE A 13 30.95 -0.10 -5.10
CA PHE A 13 31.33 -1.25 -5.91
C PHE A 13 30.74 -1.16 -7.31
N PHE A 14 29.43 -0.93 -7.43
CA PHE A 14 28.79 -0.82 -8.75
C PHE A 14 29.11 0.49 -9.47
N LYS A 15 29.34 1.60 -8.75
CA LYS A 15 29.87 2.83 -9.37
C LYS A 15 31.24 2.60 -10.02
N GLU A 16 32.12 1.82 -9.40
CA GLU A 16 33.42 1.43 -10.00
C GLU A 16 33.26 0.51 -11.23
N LYS A 17 32.14 -0.22 -11.35
CA LYS A 17 31.76 -0.98 -12.55
C LYS A 17 31.03 -0.12 -13.61
N GLY A 18 30.91 1.19 -13.38
CA GLY A 18 30.32 2.15 -14.32
C GLY A 18 28.81 2.31 -14.22
N HIS A 19 28.20 1.90 -13.10
CA HIS A 19 26.78 2.17 -12.83
C HIS A 19 26.57 3.59 -12.32
N SER A 20 25.50 4.22 -12.79
CA SER A 20 24.99 5.48 -12.24
C SER A 20 24.21 5.18 -10.96
N VAL A 21 24.56 5.89 -9.88
CA VAL A 21 23.81 5.81 -8.62
C VAL A 21 22.56 6.67 -8.76
N ILE A 22 21.39 6.04 -8.73
CA ILE A 22 20.09 6.73 -8.81
C ILE A 22 19.44 6.81 -7.42
N ALA A 23 18.51 7.75 -7.27
CA ALA A 23 17.75 7.88 -6.03
C ALA A 23 16.78 6.70 -5.83
N SER A 24 16.37 6.49 -4.58
CA SER A 24 15.25 5.60 -4.24
C SER A 24 13.95 6.21 -4.77
N ALA A 25 13.10 5.42 -5.42
CA ALA A 25 11.78 5.86 -5.84
C ALA A 25 10.80 5.92 -4.65
N SER A 26 9.65 6.56 -4.87
CA SER A 26 8.53 6.57 -3.91
C SER A 26 8.10 5.14 -3.54
N LEU A 27 7.66 4.97 -2.29
CA LEU A 27 6.99 3.74 -1.85
C LEU A 27 5.65 3.54 -2.54
N ILE A 28 5.09 4.59 -3.15
CA ILE A 28 3.79 4.57 -3.80
C ILE A 28 4.05 4.74 -5.30
N PRO A 29 3.69 3.76 -6.15
CA PRO A 29 3.92 3.82 -7.59
C PRO A 29 3.15 4.97 -8.28
N GLU A 30 3.74 5.65 -9.26
CA GLU A 30 3.09 6.74 -10.04
C GLU A 30 2.09 6.18 -11.05
N ASP A 31 2.48 5.15 -11.80
CA ASP A 31 1.76 4.70 -13.00
C ASP A 31 1.43 3.20 -13.02
N ASP A 32 1.35 2.56 -11.85
CA ASP A 32 1.02 1.13 -11.75
C ASP A 32 -0.25 0.91 -10.89
N PRO A 33 -1.43 0.73 -11.51
CA PRO A 33 -2.68 0.47 -10.79
C PRO A 33 -2.77 -0.97 -10.24
N SER A 34 -1.83 -1.86 -10.60
CA SER A 34 -1.88 -3.27 -10.22
C SER A 34 -1.27 -3.55 -8.84
N VAL A 35 -0.47 -2.62 -8.31
CA VAL A 35 0.19 -2.76 -7.01
C VAL A 35 0.02 -1.51 -6.14
N LEU A 36 -0.21 -1.71 -4.84
CA LEU A 36 -0.43 -0.60 -3.90
C LEU A 36 0.88 0.11 -3.52
N PHE A 37 1.98 -0.63 -3.47
CA PHE A 37 3.29 -0.15 -3.06
C PHE A 37 4.40 -0.71 -3.96
N THR A 38 5.53 0.02 -4.00
CA THR A 38 6.80 -0.46 -4.53
C THR A 38 7.30 -1.61 -3.65
N SER A 39 7.30 -2.84 -4.15
CA SER A 39 7.70 -4.04 -3.40
C SER A 39 9.08 -4.59 -3.77
N ALA A 40 9.66 -4.09 -4.86
CA ALA A 40 10.96 -4.50 -5.38
C ALA A 40 11.69 -3.32 -6.06
N GLY A 41 13.03 -3.43 -6.12
CA GLY A 41 13.91 -2.47 -6.80
C GLY A 41 13.56 -2.27 -8.29
N MET A 42 13.06 -3.31 -8.95
CA MET A 42 12.70 -3.27 -10.37
C MET A 42 11.41 -2.50 -10.69
N HIS A 43 10.47 -2.36 -9.75
CA HIS A 43 9.14 -1.79 -10.03
C HIS A 43 9.21 -0.40 -10.69
N PRO A 44 9.99 0.57 -10.16
CA PRO A 44 10.15 1.88 -10.78
C PRO A 44 10.88 1.83 -12.13
N LEU A 45 11.51 0.70 -12.46
CA LEU A 45 12.34 0.54 -13.65
C LEU A 45 11.66 -0.25 -14.78
N VAL A 46 10.42 -0.73 -14.57
CA VAL A 46 9.66 -1.52 -15.55
C VAL A 46 9.62 -0.87 -16.94
N PRO A 47 9.35 0.45 -17.11
CA PRO A 47 9.36 1.07 -18.44
C PRO A 47 10.69 0.93 -19.18
N TYR A 48 11.81 1.00 -18.45
CA TYR A 48 13.14 0.91 -19.03
C TYR A 48 13.57 -0.53 -19.30
N LEU A 49 13.13 -1.47 -18.47
CA LEU A 49 13.28 -2.92 -18.72
C LEU A 49 12.53 -3.34 -20.00
N LEU A 50 11.41 -2.69 -20.30
CA LEU A 50 10.65 -2.87 -21.55
C LEU A 50 11.31 -2.20 -22.79
N GLY A 51 12.42 -1.47 -22.59
CA GLY A 51 13.24 -0.89 -23.65
C GLY A 51 13.15 0.62 -23.81
N GLN A 52 12.51 1.35 -22.89
CA GLN A 52 12.64 2.80 -22.85
C GLN A 52 14.05 3.20 -22.36
N PRO A 53 14.67 4.26 -22.91
CA PRO A 53 15.95 4.74 -22.41
C PRO A 53 15.79 5.41 -21.03
N HIS A 54 16.67 5.08 -20.08
CA HIS A 54 16.73 5.77 -18.79
C HIS A 54 17.67 6.99 -18.87
N PRO A 55 17.32 8.15 -18.27
CA PRO A 55 18.12 9.38 -18.37
C PRO A 55 19.56 9.23 -17.84
N GLU A 56 19.75 8.44 -16.79
CA GLU A 56 21.06 8.18 -16.16
C GLU A 56 21.88 7.07 -16.87
N GLY A 57 21.43 6.59 -18.03
CA GLY A 57 22.15 5.61 -18.85
C GLY A 57 21.66 4.17 -18.67
N ARG A 58 22.49 3.19 -19.07
CA ARG A 58 22.10 1.77 -19.17
C ARG A 58 22.54 0.89 -18.00
N ARG A 59 23.31 1.44 -17.06
CA ARG A 59 23.79 0.76 -15.85
C ARG A 59 23.37 1.58 -14.65
N LEU A 60 22.51 1.03 -13.80
CA LEU A 60 21.91 1.77 -12.69
C LEU A 60 22.12 1.03 -11.38
N THR A 61 22.26 1.73 -10.26
CA THR A 61 22.27 1.11 -8.93
C THR A 61 21.65 2.02 -7.90
N ASN A 62 20.93 1.45 -6.92
CA ASN A 62 20.37 2.22 -5.81
C ASN A 62 20.15 1.36 -4.54
N VAL A 63 19.58 2.02 -3.54
CA VAL A 63 18.94 1.41 -2.37
C VAL A 63 17.46 1.74 -2.48
N GLN A 64 16.63 0.77 -2.89
CA GLN A 64 15.19 0.98 -3.04
C GLN A 64 14.45 0.69 -1.74
N LYS A 65 13.64 1.65 -1.27
CA LYS A 65 12.65 1.44 -0.22
C LYS A 65 11.55 0.51 -0.74
N CYS A 66 11.20 -0.52 0.01
CA CYS A 66 10.19 -1.50 -0.39
C CYS A 66 9.15 -1.73 0.72
N ILE A 67 7.90 -2.02 0.31
CA ILE A 67 6.85 -2.54 1.19
C ILE A 67 6.37 -3.89 0.66
N ARG A 68 6.33 -4.92 1.52
CA ARG A 68 5.72 -6.22 1.23
C ARG A 68 4.50 -6.44 2.13
N THR A 69 3.32 -6.40 1.53
CA THR A 69 2.06 -6.60 2.26
C THR A 69 1.71 -8.07 2.47
N THR A 70 2.32 -8.97 1.70
CA THR A 70 2.18 -10.42 1.83
C THR A 70 2.76 -10.94 3.13
N ASP A 71 3.84 -10.31 3.61
CA ASP A 71 4.66 -10.79 4.72
C ASP A 71 4.14 -10.28 6.08
N ILE A 72 3.12 -9.42 6.09
CA ILE A 72 2.57 -8.76 7.30
C ILE A 72 2.21 -9.77 8.40
N GLU A 73 1.73 -10.96 8.04
CA GLU A 73 1.32 -11.98 9.00
C GLU A 73 2.49 -12.84 9.52
N ASP A 74 3.63 -12.82 8.82
CA ASP A 74 4.85 -13.54 9.21
C ASP A 74 5.81 -12.65 10.03
N VAL A 75 5.61 -11.34 10.00
CA VAL A 75 6.34 -10.39 10.84
C VAL A 75 6.22 -10.77 12.32
N GLY A 76 7.35 -10.73 13.02
CA GLY A 76 7.49 -11.21 14.39
C GLY A 76 8.40 -12.44 14.49
N ASP A 77 8.60 -13.13 13.36
CA ASP A 77 9.65 -14.11 13.20
C ASP A 77 11.05 -13.47 13.15
N THR A 78 12.06 -14.22 12.72
CA THR A 78 13.44 -13.74 12.71
C THR A 78 13.84 -12.96 11.46
N THR A 79 13.05 -12.94 10.37
CA THR A 79 13.50 -12.49 9.04
C THR A 79 12.52 -11.64 8.21
N HIS A 80 11.21 -11.72 8.46
CA HIS A 80 10.19 -11.02 7.68
C HIS A 80 9.99 -9.60 8.17
N LEU A 81 9.88 -8.67 7.21
CA LEU A 81 9.70 -7.24 7.44
C LEU A 81 8.62 -6.71 6.50
N THR A 82 7.79 -5.78 6.98
CA THR A 82 6.83 -5.10 6.11
C THR A 82 7.55 -4.04 5.27
N PHE A 83 8.39 -3.21 5.90
CA PHE A 83 9.28 -2.26 5.25
C PHE A 83 10.71 -2.73 5.34
N PHE A 84 11.42 -2.70 4.22
CA PHE A 84 12.84 -3.01 4.16
C PHE A 84 13.49 -2.27 2.98
N GLU A 85 14.81 -2.27 2.94
CA GLU A 85 15.56 -1.73 1.81
C GLU A 85 16.18 -2.84 0.96
N MET A 86 16.10 -2.65 -0.34
CA MET A 86 16.64 -3.56 -1.34
C MET A 86 17.77 -2.85 -2.09
N LEU A 87 18.98 -3.38 -1.96
CA LEU A 87 20.10 -3.02 -2.82
C LEU A 87 19.86 -3.64 -4.19
N GLY A 88 20.03 -2.84 -5.24
CA GLY A 88 19.87 -3.33 -6.60
C GLY A 88 20.85 -2.68 -7.57
N ASN A 89 21.20 -3.45 -8.58
CA ASN A 89 21.90 -3.02 -9.78
C ASN A 89 21.16 -3.54 -11.02
N TRP A 90 21.11 -2.70 -12.05
CA TRP A 90 20.40 -3.00 -13.29
C TRP A 90 21.29 -2.83 -14.51
N SER A 91 21.16 -3.78 -15.43
CA SER A 91 21.65 -3.67 -16.81
C SER A 91 20.46 -3.48 -17.73
N LEU A 92 20.42 -2.39 -18.48
CA LEU A 92 19.39 -2.11 -19.49
C LEU A 92 19.97 -2.35 -20.87
N GLY A 93 20.16 -3.63 -21.24
CA GLY A 93 20.73 -4.02 -22.53
C GLY A 93 22.22 -3.74 -22.69
N ASP A 94 23.01 -3.82 -21.60
CA ASP A 94 24.45 -3.51 -21.63
C ASP A 94 25.36 -4.71 -21.30
N TYR A 95 25.23 -5.30 -20.12
CA TYR A 95 25.90 -6.55 -19.72
C TYR A 95 24.88 -7.66 -19.40
N TRP A 96 25.35 -8.92 -19.33
CA TRP A 96 24.49 -10.09 -19.16
C TRP A 96 24.96 -11.00 -18.02
N LYS A 97 24.59 -12.29 -18.05
CA LYS A 97 24.79 -13.26 -16.97
C LYS A 97 26.25 -13.38 -16.53
N LYS A 98 27.18 -13.39 -17.49
CA LYS A 98 28.60 -13.56 -17.19
C LYS A 98 29.10 -12.47 -16.25
N GLU A 99 28.90 -11.21 -16.60
CA GLU A 99 29.30 -10.07 -15.78
C GLU A 99 28.51 -10.01 -14.48
N ALA A 100 27.17 -10.19 -14.54
CA ALA A 100 26.29 -10.14 -13.37
C ALA A 100 26.76 -11.13 -12.29
N ILE A 101 26.81 -12.42 -12.62
CA ILE A 101 27.20 -13.48 -11.68
C ILE A 101 28.65 -13.29 -11.18
N THR A 102 29.57 -12.88 -12.06
CA THR A 102 30.97 -12.64 -11.66
C THR A 102 31.07 -11.52 -10.64
N TRP A 103 30.34 -10.42 -10.82
CA TRP A 103 30.31 -9.33 -9.86
C TRP A 103 29.57 -9.69 -8.58
N SER A 104 28.48 -10.48 -8.68
CA SER A 104 27.76 -10.96 -7.51
C SER A 104 28.64 -11.86 -6.64
N PHE A 105 29.37 -12.80 -7.25
CA PHE A 105 30.36 -13.63 -6.57
C PHE A 105 31.50 -12.80 -5.95
N GLU A 106 32.07 -11.85 -6.71
CA GLU A 106 33.13 -10.95 -6.22
C GLU A 106 32.67 -10.18 -4.99
N PHE A 107 31.48 -9.58 -5.03
CA PHE A 107 30.95 -8.76 -3.95
C PHE A 107 30.70 -9.58 -2.67
N LEU A 108 30.11 -10.77 -2.81
CA LEU A 108 29.83 -11.67 -1.69
C LEU A 108 31.11 -12.20 -1.04
N THR A 109 32.11 -12.62 -1.83
CA THR A 109 33.22 -13.45 -1.32
C THR A 109 34.53 -12.71 -1.13
N SER A 110 34.73 -11.56 -1.78
CA SER A 110 35.97 -10.80 -1.65
C SER A 110 36.18 -10.37 -0.21
N LYS A 111 37.35 -10.67 0.36
CA LYS A 111 37.75 -10.23 1.72
C LYS A 111 37.81 -8.70 1.88
N LYS A 112 37.80 -7.95 0.78
CA LYS A 112 37.75 -6.48 0.79
C LYS A 112 36.32 -5.92 0.78
N LEU A 113 35.33 -6.80 0.54
CA LEU A 113 33.91 -6.47 0.45
C LEU A 113 33.16 -7.19 1.58
N LEU A 114 32.22 -8.09 1.27
CA LEU A 114 31.45 -8.79 2.30
C LEU A 114 32.24 -9.94 2.96
N GLY A 115 33.14 -10.58 2.22
CA GLY A 115 34.05 -11.59 2.76
C GLY A 115 33.36 -12.88 3.26
N PHE A 116 32.18 -13.21 2.74
CA PHE A 116 31.55 -14.49 3.02
C PHE A 116 32.44 -15.64 2.58
N ASN A 117 32.42 -16.75 3.33
CA ASN A 117 33.16 -17.94 2.96
C ASN A 117 32.55 -18.55 1.68
N PRO A 118 33.30 -18.65 0.56
CA PRO A 118 32.82 -19.29 -0.65
C PRO A 118 32.36 -20.73 -0.42
N ASP A 119 32.97 -21.45 0.53
CA ASP A 119 32.62 -22.83 0.86
C ASP A 119 31.26 -22.96 1.55
N LYS A 120 30.60 -21.85 1.89
CA LYS A 120 29.23 -21.81 2.43
C LYS A 120 28.20 -21.26 1.45
N LEU A 121 28.65 -20.80 0.28
CA LEU A 121 27.78 -20.25 -0.74
C LEU A 121 27.18 -21.40 -1.56
N SER A 122 25.87 -21.42 -1.67
CA SER A 122 25.11 -22.26 -2.60
C SER A 122 24.27 -21.38 -3.50
N VAL A 123 23.99 -21.84 -4.71
CA VAL A 123 23.24 -21.06 -5.69
C VAL A 123 22.13 -21.92 -6.31
N THR A 124 21.03 -21.28 -6.66
CA THR A 124 19.93 -21.90 -7.40
C THR A 124 19.87 -21.34 -8.81
N VAL A 125 19.39 -22.12 -9.77
CA VAL A 125 19.24 -21.75 -11.17
C VAL A 125 17.99 -22.41 -11.75
N PHE A 126 17.36 -21.78 -12.74
CA PHE A 126 16.12 -22.29 -13.31
C PHE A 126 16.27 -23.67 -13.99
N ALA A 127 15.46 -24.64 -13.58
CA ALA A 127 15.48 -26.03 -14.07
C ALA A 127 14.91 -26.20 -15.49
N GLY A 128 14.19 -25.20 -15.99
CA GLY A 128 13.46 -25.29 -17.26
C GLY A 128 12.06 -25.85 -17.08
N ASP A 129 11.17 -25.44 -17.97
CA ASP A 129 9.79 -25.92 -18.08
C ASP A 129 9.34 -25.92 -19.55
N GLU A 130 8.02 -25.99 -19.76
CA GLU A 130 7.40 -25.94 -21.09
C GLU A 130 7.56 -24.57 -21.78
N ASP A 131 7.70 -23.49 -21.00
CA ASP A 131 7.74 -22.11 -21.48
C ASP A 131 9.17 -21.63 -21.78
N SER A 132 10.16 -22.13 -21.04
CA SER A 132 11.56 -21.69 -21.14
C SER A 132 12.55 -22.82 -20.85
N PRO A 133 13.66 -22.91 -21.59
CA PRO A 133 14.68 -23.92 -21.34
C PRO A 133 15.35 -23.73 -19.97
N ARG A 134 15.98 -24.81 -19.50
CA ARG A 134 16.87 -24.83 -18.34
C ARG A 134 17.98 -23.79 -18.50
N ASP A 135 18.31 -23.06 -17.43
CA ASP A 135 19.35 -22.03 -17.45
C ASP A 135 20.77 -22.63 -17.30
N ALA A 136 21.23 -23.30 -18.36
CA ALA A 136 22.57 -23.88 -18.42
C ALA A 136 23.68 -22.82 -18.46
N GLU A 137 23.38 -21.62 -18.97
CA GLU A 137 24.34 -20.51 -19.07
C GLU A 137 24.71 -20.00 -17.67
N ALA A 138 23.72 -19.70 -16.83
CA ALA A 138 23.98 -19.24 -15.46
C ALA A 138 24.79 -20.26 -14.66
N ALA A 139 24.44 -21.54 -14.75
CA ALA A 139 25.16 -22.61 -14.08
C ALA A 139 26.62 -22.72 -14.51
N GLU A 140 26.91 -22.56 -15.80
CA GLU A 140 28.29 -22.59 -16.30
C GLU A 140 29.11 -21.39 -15.81
N VAL A 141 28.50 -20.20 -15.74
CA VAL A 141 29.17 -19.04 -15.17
C VAL A 141 29.49 -19.27 -13.68
N TRP A 142 28.55 -19.83 -12.89
CA TRP A 142 28.80 -20.17 -11.49
C TRP A 142 29.95 -21.17 -11.30
N ARG A 143 30.03 -22.20 -12.15
CA ARG A 143 31.21 -23.11 -12.17
C ARG A 143 32.49 -22.34 -12.44
N SER A 144 32.47 -21.42 -13.41
CA SER A 144 33.65 -20.68 -13.84
C SER A 144 34.21 -19.75 -12.74
N VAL A 145 33.37 -19.28 -11.82
CA VAL A 145 33.80 -18.48 -10.65
C VAL A 145 34.16 -19.33 -9.43
N GLY A 146 34.01 -20.66 -9.52
CA GLY A 146 34.50 -21.61 -8.53
C GLY A 146 33.45 -22.26 -7.63
N ILE A 147 32.15 -22.12 -7.93
CA ILE A 147 31.10 -22.85 -7.20
C ILE A 147 31.06 -24.30 -7.69
N PRO A 148 31.18 -25.31 -6.81
CA PRO A 148 31.16 -26.70 -7.22
C PRO A 148 29.74 -27.18 -7.56
N ASP A 149 29.62 -28.21 -8.40
CA ASP A 149 28.34 -28.69 -8.94
C ASP A 149 27.34 -29.09 -7.85
N GLU A 150 27.80 -29.68 -6.74
CA GLU A 150 26.93 -30.07 -5.62
C GLU A 150 26.27 -28.89 -4.89
N ARG A 151 26.72 -27.66 -5.14
CA ARG A 151 26.19 -26.41 -4.59
C ARG A 151 25.39 -25.59 -5.62
N ILE A 152 25.22 -26.12 -6.84
CA ILE A 152 24.40 -25.51 -7.91
C ILE A 152 23.10 -26.31 -8.06
N TYR A 153 22.01 -25.78 -7.51
CA TYR A 153 20.72 -26.44 -7.48
C TYR A 153 19.83 -25.97 -8.62
N PHE A 154 19.28 -26.89 -9.41
CA PHE A 154 18.28 -26.56 -10.42
C PHE A 154 16.88 -26.65 -9.80
N LEU A 155 16.18 -25.53 -9.67
CA LEU A 155 14.85 -25.48 -9.07
C LEU A 155 13.77 -25.03 -10.05
N SER A 156 12.52 -25.18 -9.62
CA SER A 156 11.33 -25.01 -10.45
C SER A 156 11.08 -23.54 -10.82
N LYS A 157 10.03 -23.30 -11.61
CA LYS A 157 9.55 -21.94 -11.91
C LYS A 157 9.02 -21.22 -10.67
N GLU A 158 8.54 -21.95 -9.67
CA GLU A 158 8.07 -21.35 -8.42
C GLU A 158 9.23 -20.72 -7.64
N ASP A 159 10.44 -21.28 -7.78
CA ASP A 159 11.63 -20.85 -7.04
C ASP A 159 12.56 -19.94 -7.88
N ASN A 160 12.73 -20.21 -9.18
CA ASN A 160 13.75 -19.54 -10.00
C ASN A 160 13.19 -18.77 -11.21
N TRP A 161 12.04 -18.14 -11.05
CA TRP A 161 11.45 -17.27 -12.07
C TRP A 161 10.81 -16.04 -11.45
N TRP A 162 11.13 -14.87 -12.00
CA TRP A 162 10.61 -13.59 -11.49
C TRP A 162 9.85 -12.83 -12.56
N ILE A 163 8.84 -12.08 -12.12
CA ILE A 163 7.99 -11.22 -12.93
C ILE A 163 7.62 -9.95 -12.15
N ALA A 164 7.57 -8.82 -12.86
CA ALA A 164 6.98 -7.59 -12.31
C ALA A 164 5.45 -7.74 -12.22
N GLY A 165 4.91 -7.97 -11.02
CA GLY A 165 3.47 -8.11 -10.82
C GLY A 165 2.85 -9.33 -11.54
N ASN A 166 1.63 -9.18 -12.06
CA ASN A 166 0.91 -10.27 -12.75
C ASN A 166 1.23 -10.38 -14.25
N SER A 167 1.74 -9.30 -14.84
CA SER A 167 2.08 -9.14 -16.25
C SER A 167 3.19 -8.11 -16.39
N GLY A 168 4.12 -8.30 -17.32
CA GLY A 168 5.27 -7.41 -17.49
C GLY A 168 6.58 -8.16 -17.77
N PRO A 169 7.73 -7.48 -17.66
CA PRO A 169 9.03 -8.08 -17.88
C PRO A 169 9.28 -9.20 -16.85
N CYS A 170 9.81 -10.32 -17.33
CA CYS A 170 10.07 -11.51 -16.56
C CYS A 170 11.21 -12.36 -17.15
N GLY A 171 11.66 -13.34 -16.38
CA GLY A 171 12.66 -14.30 -16.83
C GLY A 171 13.14 -15.24 -15.73
N PRO A 172 14.02 -16.18 -16.09
CA PRO A 172 14.68 -17.04 -15.11
C PRO A 172 15.58 -16.20 -14.19
N CYS A 173 15.81 -16.68 -12.98
CA CYS A 173 16.78 -16.08 -12.08
C CYS A 173 17.78 -17.11 -11.54
N THR A 174 18.82 -16.59 -10.89
CA THR A 174 19.66 -17.32 -9.97
C THR A 174 19.64 -16.64 -8.61
N GLU A 175 19.63 -17.42 -7.54
CA GLU A 175 19.59 -16.88 -6.17
C GLU A 175 20.77 -17.44 -5.38
N MET A 176 21.31 -16.61 -4.48
CA MET A 176 22.52 -16.88 -3.71
C MET A 176 22.14 -17.09 -2.25
N PHE A 177 22.53 -18.24 -1.71
CA PHE A 177 22.23 -18.67 -0.35
C PHE A 177 23.51 -18.90 0.45
N ILE A 178 23.51 -18.44 1.70
CA ILE A 178 24.59 -18.71 2.65
C ILE A 178 24.10 -19.75 3.68
N GLU A 179 24.90 -20.78 3.90
CA GLU A 179 24.65 -21.77 4.96
C GLU A 179 24.90 -21.20 6.35
N VAL A 180 23.94 -21.45 7.25
CA VAL A 180 24.00 -21.09 8.67
C VAL A 180 24.12 -22.39 9.48
N ASP A 181 25.34 -22.71 9.90
CA ASP A 181 25.69 -24.01 10.54
C ASP A 181 24.95 -24.20 11.87
N GLU A 182 24.64 -23.11 12.55
CA GLU A 182 23.93 -23.10 13.85
C GLU A 182 22.48 -23.57 13.72
N ILE A 183 21.89 -23.46 12.52
CA ILE A 183 20.54 -23.91 12.24
C ILE A 183 20.60 -25.32 11.67
N PRO A 184 19.96 -26.33 12.28
CA PRO A 184 20.02 -27.69 11.78
C PRO A 184 19.27 -27.84 10.45
N ARG A 185 19.77 -28.76 9.60
CA ARG A 185 19.07 -29.17 8.38
C ARG A 185 17.74 -29.84 8.72
N CYS A 186 16.67 -29.49 7.99
CA CYS A 186 15.35 -30.08 8.23
C CYS A 186 15.21 -31.53 7.75
N SER A 187 16.04 -31.96 6.82
CA SER A 187 16.12 -33.35 6.35
C SER A 187 17.49 -33.63 5.72
N PRO A 188 17.81 -34.91 5.42
CA PRO A 188 19.00 -35.27 4.65
C PRO A 188 19.08 -34.58 3.28
N GLU A 189 17.93 -34.26 2.68
CA GLU A 189 17.77 -33.58 1.39
C GLU A 189 17.62 -32.05 1.52
N CYS A 190 17.88 -31.49 2.71
CA CYS A 190 17.82 -30.04 2.93
C CYS A 190 18.67 -29.29 1.90
N ARG A 191 18.06 -28.31 1.25
CA ARG A 191 18.62 -27.56 0.13
C ARG A 191 18.21 -26.08 0.19
N PRO A 192 18.84 -25.20 -0.59
CA PRO A 192 18.30 -23.86 -0.85
C PRO A 192 16.81 -23.89 -1.24
N GLY A 193 16.04 -22.93 -0.73
CA GLY A 193 14.57 -22.89 -0.87
C GLY A 193 13.78 -23.62 0.23
N CYS A 194 14.44 -24.31 1.16
CA CYS A 194 13.76 -24.88 2.34
C CYS A 194 13.47 -23.80 3.41
N ASN A 195 12.27 -23.83 4.00
CA ASN A 195 11.84 -22.89 5.05
C ASN A 195 12.47 -23.14 6.44
N CYS A 196 13.53 -23.94 6.54
CA CYS A 196 14.13 -24.31 7.82
C CYS A 196 15.13 -23.28 8.37
N GLY A 197 15.54 -22.31 7.54
CA GLY A 197 16.53 -21.28 7.90
C GLY A 197 17.99 -21.70 7.76
N HIS A 198 18.30 -22.98 7.47
CA HIS A 198 19.69 -23.42 7.28
C HIS A 198 20.36 -22.76 6.06
N PHE A 199 19.58 -22.46 5.02
CA PHE A 199 20.00 -21.68 3.86
C PHE A 199 19.26 -20.35 3.87
N VAL A 200 20.00 -19.25 3.95
CA VAL A 200 19.42 -17.90 3.91
C VAL A 200 19.74 -17.25 2.57
N GLU A 201 18.70 -16.86 1.82
CA GLU A 201 18.84 -16.08 0.59
C GLU A 201 19.36 -14.68 0.94
N VAL A 202 20.48 -14.28 0.30
CA VAL A 202 21.08 -12.96 0.48
C VAL A 202 20.95 -12.08 -0.75
N TRP A 203 20.82 -12.66 -1.94
CA TRP A 203 20.79 -11.93 -3.21
C TRP A 203 20.17 -12.79 -4.32
N ASN A 204 19.60 -12.15 -5.32
CA ASN A 204 19.22 -12.76 -6.59
C ASN A 204 19.64 -11.90 -7.79
N ASP A 205 19.91 -12.59 -8.91
CA ASP A 205 20.06 -12.01 -10.24
C ASP A 205 18.95 -12.54 -11.16
N VAL A 206 18.06 -11.67 -11.61
CA VAL A 206 16.97 -11.98 -12.54
C VAL A 206 17.37 -11.59 -13.96
N PHE A 207 17.22 -12.55 -14.88
CA PHE A 207 17.60 -12.43 -16.29
C PHE A 207 16.37 -12.08 -17.13
N MET A 208 15.96 -10.81 -17.09
CA MET A 208 14.79 -10.31 -17.80
C MET A 208 14.96 -10.47 -19.31
N MET A 209 14.16 -11.35 -19.92
CA MET A 209 14.24 -11.67 -21.35
C MET A 209 12.88 -11.93 -22.00
N TYR A 210 11.81 -12.02 -21.21
CA TYR A 210 10.43 -12.18 -21.67
C TYR A 210 9.54 -11.06 -21.13
N ASN A 211 8.44 -10.81 -21.82
CA ASN A 211 7.30 -10.04 -21.35
C ASN A 211 6.10 -10.97 -21.32
N LYS A 212 5.48 -11.11 -20.15
CA LYS A 212 4.23 -11.85 -19.96
C LYS A 212 3.06 -10.90 -20.12
N SER A 213 2.18 -11.13 -21.09
CA SER A 213 0.94 -10.38 -21.22
C SER A 213 -0.13 -10.85 -20.23
N GLU A 214 -1.20 -10.06 -20.07
CA GLU A 214 -2.31 -10.37 -19.15
C GLU A 214 -3.01 -11.72 -19.47
N ASP A 215 -2.99 -12.14 -20.73
CA ASP A 215 -3.50 -13.45 -21.19
C ASP A 215 -2.55 -14.63 -20.86
N GLY A 216 -1.42 -14.35 -20.19
CA GLY A 216 -0.44 -15.33 -19.75
C GLY A 216 0.62 -15.69 -20.77
N LYS A 217 0.61 -15.08 -21.97
CA LYS A 217 1.56 -15.42 -23.04
C LYS A 217 2.93 -14.75 -22.83
N TYR A 218 4.00 -15.50 -23.02
CA TYR A 218 5.37 -14.99 -23.00
C TYR A 218 5.84 -14.56 -24.40
N THR A 219 6.43 -13.36 -24.48
CA THR A 219 7.02 -12.82 -25.71
C THR A 219 8.44 -12.32 -25.43
N PRO A 220 9.43 -12.51 -26.31
CA PRO A 220 10.77 -11.99 -26.07
C PRO A 220 10.81 -10.47 -25.91
N LEU A 221 11.57 -9.97 -24.95
CA LEU A 221 11.84 -8.53 -24.79
C LEU A 221 12.73 -8.00 -25.92
N LYS A 222 12.60 -6.70 -26.21
CA LYS A 222 13.47 -6.00 -27.18
C LYS A 222 14.93 -5.99 -26.77
N GLN A 223 15.19 -6.06 -25.47
CA GLN A 223 16.52 -6.10 -24.88
C GLN A 223 16.55 -7.09 -23.72
N GLN A 224 17.70 -7.72 -23.53
CA GLN A 224 18.01 -8.51 -22.36
C GLN A 224 18.47 -7.59 -21.23
N SER A 225 17.90 -7.73 -20.04
CA SER A 225 18.20 -6.86 -18.90
C SER A 225 18.52 -7.66 -17.64
N ILE A 226 19.43 -7.14 -16.82
CA ILE A 226 19.71 -7.70 -15.49
C ILE A 226 18.94 -6.87 -14.48
N ASP A 227 18.23 -7.55 -13.61
CA ASP A 227 17.64 -7.01 -12.39
C ASP A 227 18.20 -7.79 -11.20
N THR A 228 18.44 -7.13 -10.08
CA THR A 228 19.00 -7.79 -8.89
C THR A 228 18.38 -7.23 -7.63
N GLY A 229 18.30 -8.06 -6.59
CA GLY A 229 17.77 -7.64 -5.30
C GLY A 229 18.50 -8.29 -4.12
N MET A 230 19.16 -7.47 -3.31
CA MET A 230 19.77 -7.87 -2.03
C MET A 230 19.08 -7.16 -0.87
N GLY A 231 18.49 -7.92 0.05
CA GLY A 231 17.85 -7.37 1.24
C GLY A 231 18.88 -6.81 2.22
N VAL A 232 18.81 -5.52 2.54
CA VAL A 232 19.77 -4.83 3.41
C VAL A 232 19.78 -5.44 4.81
N GLU A 233 18.60 -5.55 5.44
CA GLU A 233 18.48 -6.00 6.83
C GLU A 233 18.92 -7.46 7.02
N ARG A 234 18.53 -8.36 6.09
CA ARG A 234 18.94 -9.76 6.13
C ARG A 234 20.45 -9.90 5.97
N THR A 235 21.01 -9.23 4.96
CA THR A 235 22.46 -9.27 4.71
C THR A 235 23.25 -8.70 5.89
N ALA A 236 22.77 -7.61 6.50
CA ALA A 236 23.39 -7.03 7.68
C ALA A 236 23.35 -7.97 8.88
N ALA A 237 22.21 -8.64 9.15
CA ALA A 237 22.09 -9.62 10.22
C ALA A 237 23.14 -10.74 10.09
N MET A 238 23.28 -11.28 8.87
CA MET A 238 24.28 -12.31 8.58
C MET A 238 25.72 -11.81 8.76
N LEU A 239 26.03 -10.60 8.28
CA LEU A 239 27.36 -9.98 8.42
C LEU A 239 27.68 -9.56 9.87
N GLN A 240 26.69 -9.47 10.74
CA GLN A 240 26.86 -9.20 12.16
C GLN A 240 26.85 -10.49 13.00
N GLY A 241 26.48 -11.62 12.42
CA GLY A 241 26.37 -12.90 13.11
C GLY A 241 25.25 -12.92 14.14
N VAL A 242 24.16 -12.17 13.90
CA VAL A 242 23.00 -12.12 14.77
C VAL A 242 21.86 -12.97 14.20
N PRO A 243 21.04 -13.63 15.04
CA PRO A 243 20.08 -14.64 14.60
C PRO A 243 18.83 -14.04 13.95
N SER A 244 18.57 -12.74 14.14
CA SER A 244 17.42 -12.06 13.57
C SER A 244 17.78 -10.70 12.97
N VAL A 245 17.03 -10.28 11.95
CA VAL A 245 17.04 -8.89 11.45
C VAL A 245 16.72 -7.88 12.55
N PHE A 246 15.93 -8.27 13.56
CA PHE A 246 15.56 -7.43 14.69
C PHE A 246 16.69 -7.19 15.69
N ASP A 247 17.76 -7.97 15.62
CA ASP A 247 18.96 -7.83 16.47
C ASP A 247 20.01 -6.90 15.85
N THR A 248 19.72 -6.31 14.70
CA THR A 248 20.59 -5.33 14.03
C THR A 248 20.29 -3.91 14.48
N GLU A 249 21.18 -2.97 14.16
CA GLU A 249 20.95 -1.55 14.43
C GLU A 249 19.72 -0.95 13.70
N ALA A 250 19.10 -1.70 12.77
CA ALA A 250 17.84 -1.31 12.15
C ALA A 250 16.64 -1.40 13.09
N PHE A 251 16.76 -2.10 14.22
CA PHE A 251 15.66 -2.38 15.12
C PHE A 251 16.02 -2.30 16.60
N VAL A 252 17.27 -2.58 17.00
CA VAL A 252 17.70 -2.55 18.40
C VAL A 252 17.21 -1.29 19.15
N PRO A 253 17.37 -0.05 18.62
CA PRO A 253 16.87 1.14 19.31
C PRO A 253 15.33 1.14 19.52
N LEU A 254 14.56 0.63 18.55
CA LEU A 254 13.11 0.51 18.66
C LEU A 254 12.73 -0.58 19.67
N ILE A 255 13.37 -1.75 19.60
CA ILE A 255 13.13 -2.89 20.50
C ILE A 255 13.42 -2.47 21.95
N GLU A 256 14.55 -1.81 22.20
CA GLU A 256 14.92 -1.31 23.52
C GLU A 256 13.89 -0.29 24.04
N LYS A 257 13.45 0.64 23.18
CA LYS A 257 12.44 1.62 23.57
C LYS A 257 11.09 0.97 23.91
N ILE A 258 10.67 -0.02 23.13
CA ILE A 258 9.41 -0.75 23.39
C ILE A 258 9.50 -1.52 24.72
N LYS A 259 10.65 -2.16 25.00
CA LYS A 259 10.89 -2.83 26.29
C LYS A 259 10.85 -1.85 27.46
N GLU A 260 11.45 -0.67 27.33
CA GLU A 260 11.42 0.39 28.35
C GLU A 260 9.99 0.87 28.66
N LEU A 261 9.13 0.95 27.64
CA LEU A 261 7.74 1.40 27.78
C LEU A 261 6.82 0.34 28.40
N SER A 262 7.25 -0.92 28.45
CA SER A 262 6.49 -2.00 29.07
C SER A 262 6.82 -2.09 30.57
N PRO A 263 5.82 -2.29 31.44
CA PRO A 263 6.06 -2.53 32.86
C PRO A 263 6.55 -3.96 33.17
N LEU A 264 6.73 -4.82 32.17
CA LEU A 264 7.21 -6.19 32.35
C LEU A 264 8.73 -6.19 32.64
N GLU A 265 9.15 -7.02 33.61
CA GLU A 265 10.57 -7.17 33.95
C GLU A 265 11.30 -8.19 33.06
N GLU A 266 10.56 -9.19 32.57
CA GLU A 266 11.05 -10.25 31.70
C GLU A 266 10.14 -10.41 30.48
N PHE A 267 10.72 -10.83 29.35
CA PHE A 267 10.00 -11.02 28.09
C PHE A 267 10.27 -12.44 27.59
N SER A 268 9.23 -13.27 27.54
CA SER A 268 9.26 -14.56 26.86
C SER A 268 9.34 -14.39 25.34
N GLU A 269 9.48 -15.48 24.58
CA GLU A 269 9.49 -15.39 23.11
C GLU A 269 8.17 -14.85 22.55
N GLU A 270 7.05 -15.09 23.23
CA GLU A 270 5.75 -14.54 22.81
C GLU A 270 5.74 -13.01 22.96
N GLU A 271 6.22 -12.47 24.08
CA GLU A 271 6.36 -11.02 24.24
C GLU A 271 7.40 -10.44 23.28
N ASN A 272 8.55 -11.10 23.06
CA ASN A 272 9.53 -10.63 22.09
C ASN A 272 8.97 -10.60 20.66
N THR A 273 8.10 -11.55 20.30
CA THR A 273 7.36 -11.53 19.02
C THR A 273 6.47 -10.28 18.92
N GLN A 274 5.74 -9.93 19.98
CA GLN A 274 4.93 -8.70 19.99
C GLN A 274 5.79 -7.44 19.86
N ILE A 275 6.96 -7.41 20.51
CA ILE A 275 7.91 -6.29 20.43
C ILE A 275 8.43 -6.12 19.00
N ARG A 276 8.77 -7.22 18.31
CA ARG A 276 9.18 -7.21 16.90
C ARG A 276 8.07 -6.70 15.97
N ILE A 277 6.83 -7.15 16.18
CA ILE A 277 5.65 -6.67 15.43
C ILE A 277 5.46 -5.16 15.58
N ILE A 278 5.54 -4.65 16.82
CA ILE A 278 5.43 -3.20 17.08
C ILE A 278 6.54 -2.44 16.34
N ALA A 279 7.79 -2.89 16.48
CA ALA A 279 8.94 -2.23 15.88
C ALA A 279 8.83 -2.16 14.35
N ASP A 280 8.52 -3.28 13.69
CA ASP A 280 8.35 -3.32 12.23
C ASP A 280 7.16 -2.48 11.77
N HIS A 281 5.98 -2.70 12.33
CA HIS A 281 4.76 -2.10 11.79
C HIS A 281 4.71 -0.58 12.00
N VAL A 282 5.18 -0.09 13.15
CA VAL A 282 5.27 1.36 13.41
C VAL A 282 6.30 2.00 12.48
N ARG A 283 7.49 1.40 12.35
CA ARG A 283 8.51 1.86 11.39
C ARG A 283 7.97 1.90 9.96
N SER A 284 7.29 0.84 9.54
CA SER A 284 6.72 0.73 8.19
C SER A 284 5.64 1.77 7.93
N ALA A 285 4.72 1.98 8.87
CA ALA A 285 3.69 3.00 8.76
C ALA A 285 4.28 4.41 8.71
N ILE A 286 5.34 4.68 9.50
CA ILE A 286 6.08 5.95 9.44
C ILE A 286 6.72 6.13 8.06
N MET A 287 7.40 5.13 7.53
CA MET A 287 8.04 5.22 6.22
C MET A 287 7.03 5.44 5.07
N ILE A 288 5.84 4.82 5.14
CA ILE A 288 4.76 5.08 4.17
C ILE A 288 4.23 6.52 4.30
N MET A 289 3.97 7.00 5.53
CA MET A 289 3.49 8.36 5.76
C MET A 289 4.53 9.44 5.47
N ALA A 290 5.82 9.09 5.58
CA ALA A 290 6.95 9.96 5.27
C ALA A 290 7.11 10.22 3.77
N ASP A 291 6.59 9.34 2.92
CA ASP A 291 6.63 9.52 1.47
C ASP A 291 5.94 10.83 1.07
N ASP A 292 6.41 11.49 0.01
CA ASP A 292 5.91 12.81 -0.41
C ASP A 292 4.44 12.82 -0.84
N ARG A 293 3.85 11.64 -1.09
CA ARG A 293 2.41 11.52 -1.30
C ARG A 293 1.57 11.59 -0.04
N GLN A 294 2.20 11.56 1.14
CA GLN A 294 1.56 11.74 2.44
C GLN A 294 0.32 10.87 2.65
N ILE A 295 0.47 9.56 2.45
CA ILE A 295 -0.64 8.61 2.63
C ILE A 295 -0.82 8.32 4.12
N GLY A 296 -1.93 8.80 4.69
CA GLY A 296 -2.32 8.54 6.07
C GLY A 296 -3.32 7.37 6.23
N PRO A 297 -3.66 6.99 7.48
CA PRO A 297 -4.61 5.92 7.78
C PRO A 297 -6.02 6.16 7.19
N SER A 298 -6.51 5.24 6.35
CA SER A 298 -7.79 5.35 5.63
C SER A 298 -8.56 4.01 5.62
N ASN A 299 -9.77 3.99 5.04
CA ASN A 299 -10.56 2.75 4.85
C ASN A 299 -10.25 2.03 3.53
N VAL A 300 -9.41 2.60 2.67
CA VAL A 300 -9.23 2.15 1.28
C VAL A 300 -7.75 2.12 0.90
N GLU A 301 -7.40 1.20 0.00
CA GLU A 301 -6.10 1.15 -0.71
C GLU A 301 -4.89 1.23 0.24
N GLN A 302 -3.88 2.05 -0.08
CA GLN A 302 -2.65 2.20 0.72
C GLN A 302 -2.97 2.66 2.15
N GLY A 303 -3.94 3.56 2.31
CA GLY A 303 -4.35 4.06 3.63
C GLY A 303 -4.96 2.96 4.51
N TYR A 304 -5.62 1.96 3.93
CA TYR A 304 -6.07 0.77 4.66
C TYR A 304 -4.90 -0.02 5.23
N ILE A 305 -3.81 -0.17 4.46
CA ILE A 305 -2.60 -0.88 4.91
C ILE A 305 -1.93 -0.13 6.05
N VAL A 306 -1.73 1.20 5.95
CA VAL A 306 -1.19 2.01 7.05
C VAL A 306 -2.02 1.82 8.31
N ARG A 307 -3.34 1.89 8.18
CA ARG A 307 -4.25 1.65 9.31
C ARG A 307 -4.10 0.25 9.90
N ARG A 308 -4.02 -0.79 9.07
CA ARG A 308 -3.88 -2.18 9.51
C ARG A 308 -2.60 -2.37 10.34
N LEU A 309 -1.47 -1.85 9.85
CA LEU A 309 -0.18 -1.92 10.53
C LEU A 309 -0.25 -1.26 11.91
N LEU A 310 -0.75 -0.02 11.98
CA LEU A 310 -0.87 0.71 13.25
C LEU A 310 -1.78 -0.01 14.24
N ARG A 311 -2.89 -0.59 13.78
CA ARG A 311 -3.83 -1.30 14.66
C ARG A 311 -3.26 -2.60 15.20
N LYS A 312 -2.56 -3.39 14.39
CA LYS A 312 -1.83 -4.57 14.87
C LYS A 312 -0.76 -4.17 15.89
N ALA A 313 0.00 -3.10 15.64
CA ALA A 313 0.97 -2.57 16.61
C ALA A 313 0.32 -2.11 17.93
N ILE A 314 -0.81 -1.40 17.89
CA ILE A 314 -1.54 -1.00 19.11
C ILE A 314 -2.03 -2.23 19.88
N HIS A 315 -2.52 -3.25 19.19
CA HIS A 315 -2.96 -4.48 19.83
C HIS A 315 -1.79 -5.22 20.50
N SER A 316 -0.65 -5.35 19.81
CA SER A 316 0.58 -5.90 20.39
C SER A 316 1.07 -5.09 21.60
N ALA A 317 0.97 -3.76 21.54
CA ALA A 317 1.33 -2.88 22.66
C ALA A 317 0.44 -3.12 23.89
N ASP A 318 -0.87 -3.32 23.70
CA ASP A 318 -1.79 -3.67 24.80
C ASP A 318 -1.40 -4.97 25.50
N ARG A 319 -0.92 -5.97 24.76
CA ARG A 319 -0.44 -7.26 25.33
C ARG A 319 0.79 -7.09 26.21
N LEU A 320 1.61 -6.09 25.92
CA LEU A 320 2.79 -5.73 26.71
C LEU A 320 2.48 -4.71 27.80
N ASN A 321 1.19 -4.41 28.05
CA ASN A 321 0.73 -3.36 28.98
C ASN A 321 1.30 -1.97 28.67
N ILE A 322 1.57 -1.67 27.39
CA ILE A 322 2.06 -0.38 26.93
C ILE A 322 0.88 0.56 26.66
N GLY A 323 0.92 1.75 27.28
CA GLY A 323 -0.13 2.77 27.17
C GLY A 323 -0.07 3.63 25.90
N THR A 324 -0.87 4.70 25.89
CA THR A 324 -0.90 5.67 24.78
C THR A 324 0.42 6.43 24.63
N GLY A 325 0.80 6.77 23.40
CA GLY A 325 1.93 7.66 23.13
C GLY A 325 3.19 6.95 22.63
N PHE A 326 3.26 5.62 22.75
CA PHE A 326 4.44 4.83 22.36
C PHE A 326 4.83 5.03 20.90
N MET A 327 3.87 5.18 19.98
CA MET A 327 4.18 5.40 18.57
C MET A 327 4.90 6.72 18.31
N ILE A 328 4.70 7.73 19.17
CA ILE A 328 5.37 9.02 19.07
C ILE A 328 6.81 8.90 19.54
N ASP A 329 7.04 8.19 20.65
CA ASP A 329 8.39 7.88 21.12
C ASP A 329 9.20 7.12 20.05
N LEU A 330 8.56 6.17 19.36
CA LEU A 330 9.18 5.45 18.26
C LEU A 330 9.39 6.34 17.01
N THR A 331 8.57 7.36 16.80
CA THR A 331 8.71 8.25 15.64
C THR A 331 10.03 9.00 15.67
N GLU A 332 10.45 9.50 16.84
CA GLU A 332 11.71 10.22 16.99
C GLU A 332 12.90 9.33 16.59
N ILE A 333 12.88 8.07 17.03
CA ILE A 333 13.91 7.08 16.69
C ILE A 333 13.93 6.81 15.19
N VAL A 334 12.78 6.55 14.57
CA VAL A 334 12.71 6.27 13.12
C VAL A 334 13.15 7.48 12.30
N VAL A 335 12.78 8.70 12.70
CA VAL A 335 13.22 9.92 12.02
C VAL A 335 14.74 10.06 12.09
N ASP A 336 15.34 9.86 13.26
CA ASP A 336 16.80 9.92 13.43
C ASP A 336 17.54 8.85 12.63
N MET A 337 16.95 7.66 12.47
CA MET A 337 17.52 6.58 11.66
C MET A 337 17.57 6.90 10.17
N PHE A 338 16.59 7.65 9.65
CA PHE A 338 16.39 7.80 8.20
C PHE A 338 16.54 9.22 7.64
N LYS A 339 16.49 10.29 8.45
CA LYS A 339 16.53 11.70 7.97
C LYS A 339 17.77 12.07 7.14
N ASP A 340 18.89 11.39 7.38
CA ASP A 340 20.12 11.63 6.64
C ASP A 340 20.14 10.95 5.26
N ILE A 341 19.26 9.96 5.06
CA ILE A 341 19.14 9.16 3.85
C ILE A 341 17.93 9.63 3.02
N TYR A 342 16.80 9.83 3.69
CA TYR A 342 15.50 10.16 3.10
C TYR A 342 14.99 11.47 3.71
N LYS A 343 15.19 12.59 2.99
CA LYS A 343 14.88 13.95 3.50
C LYS A 343 13.39 14.19 3.71
N GLU A 344 12.55 13.45 3.01
CA GLU A 344 11.11 13.43 3.18
C GLU A 344 10.68 12.98 4.59
N VAL A 345 11.48 12.15 5.29
CA VAL A 345 11.17 11.68 6.64
C VAL A 345 11.14 12.82 7.65
N GLU A 346 12.14 13.72 7.60
CA GLU A 346 12.17 14.91 8.44
C GLU A 346 11.14 15.94 7.99
N ARG A 347 11.02 16.17 6.67
CA ARG A 347 10.06 17.14 6.09
C ARG A 347 8.61 16.83 6.45
N ASN A 348 8.23 15.55 6.47
CA ASN A 348 6.85 15.10 6.70
C ASN A 348 6.58 14.68 8.15
N GLN A 349 7.51 14.93 9.09
CA GLN A 349 7.40 14.52 10.50
C GLN A 349 6.12 15.01 11.18
N GLU A 350 5.69 16.25 10.94
CA GLU A 350 4.45 16.78 11.53
C GLU A 350 3.20 16.02 11.06
N PHE A 351 3.16 15.66 9.77
CA PHE A 351 2.08 14.86 9.20
C PHE A 351 2.03 13.46 9.82
N ILE A 352 3.19 12.81 9.99
CA ILE A 352 3.32 11.50 10.63
C ILE A 352 2.77 11.55 12.07
N ILE A 353 3.30 12.46 12.90
CA ILE A 353 2.92 12.61 14.31
C ILE A 353 1.41 12.85 14.45
N LYS A 354 0.83 13.72 13.62
CA LYS A 354 -0.60 14.04 13.65
C LYS A 354 -1.46 12.79 13.39
N ASN A 355 -1.12 12.01 12.37
CA ASN A 355 -1.89 10.83 11.99
C ASN A 355 -1.74 9.67 12.99
N LEU A 356 -0.53 9.45 13.53
CA LEU A 356 -0.28 8.45 14.56
C LEU A 356 -1.11 8.72 15.83
N LYS A 357 -1.08 9.96 16.34
CA LYS A 357 -1.90 10.35 17.51
C LYS A 357 -3.38 10.13 17.26
N ALA A 358 -3.88 10.60 16.11
CA ALA A 358 -5.30 10.50 15.78
C ALA A 358 -5.77 9.05 15.67
N GLU A 359 -4.99 8.16 15.03
CA GLU A 359 -5.37 6.75 14.90
C GLU A 359 -5.23 5.99 16.23
N GLU A 360 -4.21 6.27 17.04
CA GLU A 360 -4.04 5.64 18.36
C GLU A 360 -5.22 5.93 19.29
N GLU A 361 -5.54 7.22 19.47
CA GLU A 361 -6.61 7.66 20.36
C GLU A 361 -7.97 7.10 19.93
N LYS A 362 -8.19 7.05 18.61
CA LYS A 362 -9.43 6.54 18.03
C LYS A 362 -9.52 5.02 18.20
N PHE A 363 -8.45 4.29 17.90
CA PHE A 363 -8.48 2.84 17.90
C PHE A 363 -8.50 2.26 19.31
N ARG A 364 -7.72 2.79 20.26
CA ARG A 364 -7.74 2.29 21.65
C ARG A 364 -9.14 2.32 22.27
N LYS A 365 -9.91 3.39 22.03
CA LYS A 365 -11.32 3.50 22.48
C LYS A 365 -12.22 2.40 21.90
N THR A 366 -11.97 2.02 20.65
CA THR A 366 -12.68 0.95 19.94
C THR A 366 -12.25 -0.42 20.43
N LEU A 367 -10.93 -0.64 20.53
CA LEU A 367 -10.29 -1.88 20.94
C LEU A 367 -10.77 -2.35 22.32
N THR A 368 -10.76 -1.47 23.33
CA THR A 368 -11.24 -1.83 24.68
C THR A 368 -12.68 -2.33 24.68
N LYS A 369 -13.56 -1.74 23.86
CA LYS A 369 -14.96 -2.18 23.76
C LYS A 369 -15.09 -3.51 23.03
N ALA A 370 -14.32 -3.67 21.95
CA ALA A 370 -14.32 -4.87 21.13
C ALA A 370 -13.75 -6.09 21.88
N LEU A 371 -12.62 -5.95 22.58
CA LEU A 371 -12.03 -7.03 23.38
C LEU A 371 -12.99 -7.52 24.47
N ARG A 372 -13.61 -6.60 25.22
CA ARG A 372 -14.63 -6.97 26.22
C ARG A 372 -15.80 -7.75 25.62
N ARG A 373 -16.19 -7.43 24.38
CA ARG A 373 -17.27 -8.16 23.69
C ARG A 373 -16.78 -9.54 23.22
N PHE A 374 -15.58 -9.61 22.65
CA PHE A 374 -14.94 -10.85 22.24
C PHE A 374 -14.78 -11.83 23.41
N ASP A 375 -14.30 -11.35 24.56
CA ASP A 375 -14.14 -12.13 25.78
C ASP A 375 -15.47 -12.72 26.26
N ARG A 376 -16.52 -11.89 26.28
CA ARG A 376 -17.85 -12.35 26.66
C ARG A 376 -18.40 -13.41 25.70
N MET A 377 -18.27 -13.19 24.38
CA MET A 377 -18.69 -14.16 23.37
C MET A 377 -17.99 -15.50 23.58
N PHE A 378 -16.67 -15.47 23.76
CA PHE A 378 -15.87 -16.66 24.01
C PHE A 378 -16.21 -17.33 25.36
N GLU A 379 -16.47 -16.57 26.42
CA GLU A 379 -16.87 -17.13 27.71
C GLU A 379 -18.19 -17.89 27.63
N GLU A 380 -19.15 -17.36 26.87
CA GLU A 380 -20.50 -17.89 26.68
C GLU A 380 -20.52 -19.15 25.80
N SER A 381 -19.78 -19.17 24.68
CA SER A 381 -19.89 -20.24 23.66
C SER A 381 -18.63 -21.11 23.52
N LYS A 382 -17.51 -20.72 24.15
CA LYS A 382 -16.17 -21.32 23.98
C LYS A 382 -15.67 -21.34 22.53
N THR A 383 -16.29 -20.56 21.65
CA THR A 383 -15.92 -20.44 20.23
C THR A 383 -16.20 -19.02 19.74
N ILE A 384 -15.75 -18.69 18.52
CA ILE A 384 -16.06 -17.44 17.84
C ILE A 384 -16.49 -17.81 16.42
N THR A 385 -17.76 -17.56 16.12
CA THR A 385 -18.36 -17.89 14.82
C THR A 385 -18.03 -16.84 13.75
N GLY A 386 -18.32 -17.14 12.49
CA GLY A 386 -18.21 -16.14 11.42
C GLY A 386 -19.19 -14.98 11.60
N GLU A 387 -20.36 -15.23 12.20
CA GLU A 387 -21.33 -14.20 12.59
C GLU A 387 -20.81 -13.31 13.72
N ASP A 388 -20.19 -13.89 14.76
CA ASP A 388 -19.56 -13.13 15.85
C ASP A 388 -18.44 -12.23 15.31
N ALA A 389 -17.60 -12.77 14.41
CA ALA A 389 -16.55 -12.01 13.75
C ALA A 389 -17.12 -10.87 12.90
N PHE A 390 -18.21 -11.11 12.19
CA PHE A 390 -18.92 -10.08 11.42
C PHE A 390 -19.53 -8.99 12.32
N LEU A 391 -20.08 -9.36 13.49
CA LEU A 391 -20.60 -8.41 14.47
C LEU A 391 -19.48 -7.54 15.06
N LEU A 392 -18.35 -8.14 15.42
CA LEU A 392 -17.17 -7.44 15.93
C LEU A 392 -16.63 -6.45 14.90
N PHE A 393 -16.60 -6.86 13.62
CA PHE A 393 -16.22 -6.01 12.50
C PHE A 393 -17.15 -4.82 12.30
N THR A 394 -18.45 -5.07 12.17
CA THR A 394 -19.42 -4.03 11.80
C THR A 394 -19.82 -3.12 12.96
N SER A 395 -20.07 -3.68 14.14
CA SER A 395 -20.67 -2.97 15.27
C SER A 395 -19.64 -2.47 16.27
N PHE A 396 -18.51 -3.20 16.39
CA PHE A 396 -17.46 -2.87 17.35
C PHE A 396 -16.18 -2.36 16.67
N GLY A 397 -16.15 -2.28 15.33
CA GLY A 397 -15.04 -1.70 14.56
C GLY A 397 -13.74 -2.48 14.64
N LEU A 398 -13.80 -3.76 15.05
CA LEU A 398 -12.65 -4.65 15.18
C LEU A 398 -12.31 -5.24 13.80
N PRO A 399 -11.12 -4.98 13.23
CA PRO A 399 -10.74 -5.61 11.98
C PRO A 399 -10.86 -7.14 12.04
N LEU A 400 -11.25 -7.76 10.93
CA LEU A 400 -11.43 -9.21 10.85
C LEU A 400 -10.11 -9.94 11.13
N GLU A 401 -9.02 -9.41 10.60
CA GLU A 401 -7.66 -9.91 10.80
C GLU A 401 -7.34 -10.00 12.29
N MET A 402 -7.62 -8.93 13.03
CA MET A 402 -7.38 -8.90 14.47
C MET A 402 -8.33 -9.83 15.24
N THR A 403 -9.55 -10.01 14.75
CA THR A 403 -10.50 -10.99 15.32
C THR A 403 -9.98 -12.42 15.12
N ARG A 404 -9.38 -12.71 13.96
CA ARG A 404 -8.74 -14.00 13.68
C ARG A 404 -7.52 -14.23 14.56
N ASP A 405 -6.71 -13.20 14.77
CA ASP A 405 -5.54 -13.28 15.66
C ASP A 405 -5.96 -13.66 17.09
N LEU A 406 -6.94 -12.93 17.64
CA LEU A 406 -7.52 -13.22 18.96
C LEU A 406 -8.15 -14.61 19.07
N ALA A 407 -8.81 -15.09 18.01
CA ALA A 407 -9.39 -16.42 17.97
C ALA A 407 -8.31 -17.51 17.93
N LYS A 408 -7.27 -17.32 17.11
CA LYS A 408 -6.15 -18.25 16.96
C LYS A 408 -5.40 -18.45 18.28
N GLU A 409 -5.21 -17.38 19.05
CA GLU A 409 -4.63 -17.44 20.40
C GLU A 409 -5.40 -18.34 21.36
N ARG A 410 -6.71 -18.50 21.13
CA ARG A 410 -7.59 -19.38 21.91
C ARG A 410 -7.77 -20.75 21.27
N GLY A 411 -6.97 -21.07 20.25
CA GLY A 411 -7.06 -22.32 19.49
C GLY A 411 -8.31 -22.42 18.61
N ILE A 412 -8.95 -21.29 18.28
CA ILE A 412 -10.15 -21.24 17.45
C ILE A 412 -9.79 -20.83 16.02
N VAL A 413 -10.37 -21.54 15.06
CA VAL A 413 -10.35 -21.16 13.65
C VAL A 413 -11.73 -20.63 13.29
N ILE A 414 -11.80 -19.36 12.89
CA ILE A 414 -13.06 -18.71 12.47
C ILE A 414 -13.49 -19.26 11.11
N ASP A 415 -14.76 -19.60 10.95
CA ASP A 415 -15.32 -19.98 9.65
C ASP A 415 -15.43 -18.74 8.74
N MET A 416 -14.48 -18.64 7.82
CA MET A 416 -14.44 -17.56 6.85
C MET A 416 -15.56 -17.62 5.82
N LYS A 417 -16.11 -18.79 5.52
CA LYS A 417 -17.25 -18.89 4.60
C LYS A 417 -18.50 -18.29 5.24
N GLU A 418 -18.69 -18.55 6.53
CA GLU A 418 -19.77 -17.95 7.29
C GLU A 418 -19.61 -16.43 7.42
N PHE A 419 -18.41 -15.93 7.73
CA PHE A 419 -18.13 -14.49 7.73
C PHE A 419 -18.43 -13.86 6.37
N THR A 420 -17.90 -14.43 5.29
CA THR A 420 -18.09 -13.91 3.92
C THR A 420 -19.57 -13.92 3.57
N LYS A 421 -20.31 -14.97 3.91
CA LYS A 421 -21.76 -15.02 3.72
C LYS A 421 -22.46 -13.89 4.48
N GLN A 422 -22.12 -13.64 5.75
CA GLN A 422 -22.71 -12.54 6.53
C GLN A 422 -22.34 -11.18 5.96
N PHE A 423 -21.10 -11.02 5.49
CA PHE A 423 -20.60 -9.81 4.86
C PHE A 423 -21.28 -9.55 3.51
N GLU A 424 -21.44 -10.58 2.68
CA GLU A 424 -22.18 -10.55 1.42
C GLU A 424 -23.65 -10.28 1.68
N GLU A 425 -24.30 -10.95 2.62
CA GLU A 425 -25.69 -10.66 3.02
C GLU A 425 -25.83 -9.24 3.54
N HIS A 426 -24.85 -8.71 4.27
CA HIS A 426 -24.86 -7.33 4.72
C HIS A 426 -24.59 -6.36 3.58
N GLN A 427 -23.71 -6.69 2.64
CA GLN A 427 -23.49 -5.95 1.41
C GLN A 427 -24.70 -6.02 0.49
N GLU A 428 -25.44 -7.12 0.47
CA GLU A 428 -26.67 -7.35 -0.28
C GLU A 428 -27.85 -6.69 0.39
N ARG A 429 -27.99 -6.72 1.71
CA ARG A 429 -28.96 -5.95 2.49
C ARG A 429 -28.67 -4.47 2.37
N SER A 430 -27.40 -4.09 2.41
CA SER A 430 -26.96 -2.74 2.08
C SER A 430 -27.27 -2.47 0.62
N ARG A 431 -26.96 -3.34 -0.34
CA ARG A 431 -27.24 -3.24 -1.78
C ARG A 431 -28.71 -3.38 -2.13
N THR A 432 -29.61 -3.89 -1.29
CA THR A 432 -31.06 -4.01 -1.51
C THR A 432 -31.79 -2.85 -0.84
N ALA A 433 -31.34 -2.44 0.35
CA ALA A 433 -31.56 -1.09 0.89
C ALA A 433 -30.99 0.00 -0.04
N THR A 434 -30.09 -0.40 -0.95
CA THR A 434 -29.43 0.42 -1.95
C THR A 434 -29.74 -0.01 -3.39
N GLN A 435 -30.61 -1.00 -3.66
CA GLN A 435 -31.13 -1.29 -5.02
C GLN A 435 -32.40 -0.48 -5.24
N GLY A 436 -32.92 0.14 -4.19
CA GLY A 436 -33.64 1.41 -4.29
C GLY A 436 -32.73 2.65 -4.33
N LYS A 437 -31.38 2.53 -4.25
CA LYS A 437 -30.45 3.68 -4.10
C LYS A 437 -29.03 3.49 -4.68
N PHE A 438 -28.81 2.92 -5.86
CA PHE A 438 -27.61 3.11 -6.70
C PHE A 438 -27.75 2.28 -7.99
N LYS A 439 -28.28 2.91 -9.03
CA LYS A 439 -27.76 2.75 -10.40
C LYS A 439 -26.95 4.00 -10.68
N GLY A 440 -25.63 3.89 -10.56
CA GLY A 440 -24.72 4.86 -11.16
C GLY A 440 -24.72 4.62 -12.66
N GLY A 441 -25.13 5.63 -13.41
CA GLY A 441 -25.63 5.52 -14.78
C GLY A 441 -27.14 5.75 -14.74
N LEU A 442 -27.59 6.92 -15.20
CA LEU A 442 -29.02 7.23 -15.33
C LEU A 442 -29.69 6.13 -16.15
N ALA A 443 -30.39 5.23 -15.46
CA ALA A 443 -31.32 4.30 -16.09
C ALA A 443 -32.75 4.89 -16.11
N ASP A 444 -32.95 6.03 -15.44
CA ASP A 444 -34.23 6.72 -15.33
C ASP A 444 -34.04 8.22 -15.62
N HIS A 445 -34.79 8.71 -16.62
CA HIS A 445 -34.83 10.09 -17.08
C HIS A 445 -36.11 10.80 -16.62
N SER A 446 -36.74 10.33 -15.54
CA SER A 446 -37.91 10.98 -14.98
C SER A 446 -37.64 12.44 -14.64
N GLU A 447 -38.67 13.28 -14.83
CA GLU A 447 -38.58 14.74 -14.64
C GLU A 447 -38.06 15.12 -13.24
N ALA A 448 -38.42 14.34 -12.21
CA ALA A 448 -37.96 14.55 -10.83
C ALA A 448 -36.43 14.36 -10.68
N ILE A 449 -35.85 13.35 -11.33
CA ILE A 449 -34.41 13.08 -11.30
C ILE A 449 -33.65 14.17 -12.03
N VAL A 450 -34.15 14.63 -13.19
CA VAL A 450 -33.55 15.73 -13.96
C VAL A 450 -33.53 17.04 -13.14
N LYS A 451 -34.62 17.33 -12.43
CA LYS A 451 -34.71 18.47 -11.50
C LYS A 451 -33.69 18.34 -10.36
N LEU A 452 -33.66 17.21 -9.67
CA LEU A 452 -32.73 16.97 -8.56
C LEU A 452 -31.26 16.94 -9.00
N HIS A 453 -30.99 16.57 -10.25
CA HIS A 453 -29.67 16.64 -10.82
C HIS A 453 -29.20 18.09 -10.98
N THR A 454 -30.02 18.96 -11.57
CA THR A 454 -29.70 20.39 -11.65
C THR A 454 -29.59 21.02 -10.26
N ALA A 455 -30.45 20.63 -9.30
CA ALA A 455 -30.36 21.08 -7.91
C ALA A 455 -29.05 20.66 -7.22
N THR A 456 -28.42 19.55 -7.64
CA THR A 456 -27.12 19.10 -7.12
C THR A 456 -26.01 20.09 -7.47
N HIS A 457 -25.98 20.57 -8.72
CA HIS A 457 -25.00 21.57 -9.19
C HIS A 457 -25.19 22.91 -8.47
N LEU A 458 -26.44 23.33 -8.27
CA LEU A 458 -26.74 24.54 -7.50
C LEU A 458 -26.31 24.42 -6.04
N LEU A 459 -26.57 23.27 -5.40
CA LEU A 459 -26.13 22.99 -4.04
C LEU A 459 -24.60 23.06 -3.92
N GLN A 460 -23.88 22.47 -4.87
CA GLN A 460 -22.43 22.47 -4.88
C GLN A 460 -21.84 23.88 -5.00
N ALA A 461 -22.33 24.66 -5.96
CA ALA A 461 -21.93 26.06 -6.10
C ALA A 461 -22.25 26.89 -4.85
N ALA A 462 -23.42 26.68 -4.24
CA ALA A 462 -23.82 27.35 -3.00
C ALA A 462 -22.89 26.98 -1.82
N LEU A 463 -22.55 25.70 -1.66
CA LEU A 463 -21.64 25.23 -0.62
C LEU A 463 -20.25 25.86 -0.77
N ARG A 464 -19.71 25.95 -1.98
CA ARG A 464 -18.40 26.59 -2.23
C ARG A 464 -18.43 28.09 -1.92
N LYS A 465 -19.53 28.78 -2.27
CA LYS A 465 -19.69 30.22 -1.96
C LYS A 465 -19.82 30.51 -0.47
N VAL A 466 -20.44 29.61 0.31
CA VAL A 466 -20.67 29.81 1.76
C VAL A 466 -19.47 29.32 2.57
N LEU A 467 -18.88 28.19 2.19
CA LEU A 467 -17.89 27.49 3.01
C LEU A 467 -16.45 27.61 2.50
N GLY A 468 -16.24 28.03 1.23
CA GLY A 468 -14.94 28.17 0.61
C GLY A 468 -14.67 27.18 -0.53
N ASP A 469 -13.65 27.48 -1.33
CA ASP A 469 -13.28 26.71 -2.54
C ASP A 469 -12.64 25.35 -2.25
N GLU A 470 -12.31 25.07 -0.98
CA GLU A 470 -11.83 23.77 -0.51
C GLU A 470 -12.91 22.68 -0.53
N VAL A 471 -14.20 23.06 -0.65
CA VAL A 471 -15.30 22.11 -0.72
C VAL A 471 -15.23 21.34 -2.05
N THR A 472 -14.92 20.06 -1.96
CA THR A 472 -14.85 19.13 -3.09
C THR A 472 -15.87 18.01 -2.96
N GLN A 473 -16.57 17.70 -4.05
CA GLN A 473 -17.51 16.59 -4.10
C GLN A 473 -16.76 15.27 -3.88
N ASN A 474 -17.25 14.47 -2.94
CA ASN A 474 -16.75 13.12 -2.63
C ASN A 474 -17.77 12.03 -3.03
N GLY A 475 -19.01 12.40 -3.32
CA GLY A 475 -20.01 11.48 -3.85
C GLY A 475 -21.38 12.12 -3.99
N SER A 476 -22.19 11.62 -4.93
CA SER A 476 -23.56 12.07 -5.12
C SER A 476 -24.49 10.88 -5.40
N ASN A 477 -25.75 10.98 -4.99
CA ASN A 477 -26.78 10.00 -5.30
C ASN A 477 -28.14 10.69 -5.38
N ILE A 478 -28.81 10.58 -6.52
CA ILE A 478 -30.13 11.16 -6.77
C ILE A 478 -31.14 10.01 -6.90
N THR A 479 -32.31 10.19 -6.31
CA THR A 479 -33.52 9.38 -6.52
C THR A 479 -34.65 10.32 -6.95
N ASP A 480 -35.81 9.79 -7.30
CA ASP A 480 -37.04 10.56 -7.55
C ASP A 480 -37.49 11.41 -6.34
N GLU A 481 -37.22 10.93 -5.13
CA GLU A 481 -37.61 11.62 -3.89
C GLU A 481 -36.61 12.64 -3.34
N ARG A 482 -35.30 12.48 -3.61
CA ARG A 482 -34.25 13.27 -2.93
C ARG A 482 -32.90 13.23 -3.64
N LEU A 483 -32.04 14.19 -3.33
CA LEU A 483 -30.60 14.11 -3.60
C LEU A 483 -29.81 13.87 -2.32
N ARG A 484 -28.65 13.22 -2.48
CA ARG A 484 -27.61 13.02 -1.47
C ARG A 484 -26.32 13.61 -2.02
N PHE A 485 -25.67 14.46 -1.25
CA PHE A 485 -24.44 15.10 -1.63
C PHE A 485 -23.40 14.96 -0.52
N ASP A 486 -22.28 14.32 -0.84
CA ASP A 486 -21.16 14.09 0.06
C ASP A 486 -20.00 14.98 -0.37
N PHE A 487 -19.48 15.79 0.55
CA PHE A 487 -18.42 16.76 0.25
C PHE A 487 -17.39 16.85 1.37
N SER A 488 -16.19 17.30 1.01
CA SER A 488 -15.09 17.49 1.96
C SER A 488 -15.34 18.73 2.81
N PHE A 489 -15.52 18.52 4.11
CA PHE A 489 -15.59 19.60 5.09
C PHE A 489 -15.32 19.08 6.51
N SER A 490 -14.64 19.88 7.33
CA SER A 490 -14.12 19.44 8.64
C SER A 490 -15.21 19.20 9.70
N ARG A 491 -16.33 19.93 9.58
CA ARG A 491 -17.45 19.96 10.54
C ARG A 491 -18.80 19.99 9.83
N LYS A 492 -19.88 19.77 10.57
CA LYS A 492 -21.25 20.03 10.06
C LYS A 492 -21.45 21.53 9.80
N LEU A 493 -22.40 21.85 8.91
CA LEU A 493 -22.86 23.22 8.70
C LEU A 493 -23.57 23.70 9.96
N THR A 494 -23.31 24.94 10.35
CA THR A 494 -24.10 25.66 11.34
C THR A 494 -25.51 25.92 10.81
N PRO A 495 -26.51 26.13 11.69
CA PRO A 495 -27.86 26.49 11.25
C PRO A 495 -27.88 27.69 10.28
N GLU A 496 -27.04 28.69 10.53
CA GLU A 496 -26.92 29.90 9.70
C GLU A 496 -26.33 29.58 8.31
N GLU A 497 -25.33 28.71 8.24
CA GLU A 497 -24.78 28.26 6.95
C GLU A 497 -25.78 27.41 6.16
N VAL A 498 -26.59 26.57 6.82
CA VAL A 498 -27.67 25.83 6.17
C VAL A 498 -28.67 26.79 5.55
N GLU A 499 -29.10 27.81 6.30
CA GLU A 499 -30.04 28.83 5.80
C GLU A 499 -29.46 29.62 4.63
N GLN A 500 -28.17 29.98 4.69
CA GLN A 500 -27.48 30.68 3.59
C GLN A 500 -27.40 29.82 2.32
N VAL A 501 -27.05 28.53 2.45
CA VAL A 501 -26.99 27.60 1.31
C VAL A 501 -28.38 27.43 0.69
N GLU A 502 -29.41 27.18 1.49
CA GLU A 502 -30.78 27.06 1.01
C GLU A 502 -31.25 28.35 0.32
N LYS A 503 -30.96 29.52 0.92
CA LYS A 503 -31.31 30.82 0.35
C LYS A 503 -30.66 31.04 -1.01
N LEU A 504 -29.35 30.76 -1.14
CA LEU A 504 -28.65 30.94 -2.42
C LEU A 504 -29.22 30.05 -3.52
N VAL A 505 -29.49 28.77 -3.23
CA VAL A 505 -30.07 27.87 -4.22
C VAL A 505 -31.47 28.35 -4.63
N ASN A 506 -32.31 28.72 -3.67
CA ASN A 506 -33.66 29.21 -3.95
C ASN A 506 -33.67 30.58 -4.67
N ASP A 507 -32.71 31.47 -4.40
CA ASP A 507 -32.56 32.73 -5.12
C ASP A 507 -32.24 32.48 -6.61
N ILE A 508 -31.42 31.47 -6.92
CA ILE A 508 -31.12 31.06 -8.31
C ILE A 508 -32.32 30.40 -8.97
N ILE A 509 -33.09 29.60 -8.24
CA ILE A 509 -34.35 29.04 -8.73
C ILE A 509 -35.35 30.16 -9.06
N ALA A 510 -35.53 31.13 -8.16
CA ALA A 510 -36.46 32.24 -8.35
C ALA A 510 -36.08 33.15 -9.53
N ARG A 511 -34.79 33.24 -9.88
CA ARG A 511 -34.30 33.98 -11.06
C ARG A 511 -34.60 33.29 -12.38
N ASN A 512 -35.00 32.01 -12.36
CA ASN A 512 -35.32 31.20 -13.54
C ASN A 512 -34.26 31.31 -14.66
N LEU A 513 -33.01 31.00 -14.31
CA LEU A 513 -31.89 31.06 -15.25
C LEU A 513 -31.92 29.87 -16.20
N ALA A 514 -31.51 30.09 -17.45
CA ALA A 514 -31.30 29.00 -18.40
C ALA A 514 -30.11 28.13 -17.97
N VAL A 515 -30.23 26.82 -18.21
CA VAL A 515 -29.16 25.84 -18.02
C VAL A 515 -28.59 25.49 -19.40
N GLU A 516 -27.41 26.01 -19.68
CA GLU A 516 -26.79 25.92 -21.00
C GLU A 516 -25.76 24.79 -21.04
N GLN A 517 -25.73 24.06 -22.16
CA GLN A 517 -24.74 23.02 -22.43
C GLN A 517 -23.78 23.48 -23.53
N SER A 518 -22.48 23.25 -23.33
CA SER A 518 -21.46 23.42 -24.36
C SER A 518 -20.50 22.23 -24.40
N PHE A 519 -19.87 22.00 -25.55
CA PHE A 519 -18.85 20.96 -25.73
C PHE A 519 -17.51 21.63 -26.00
N MET A 520 -16.46 21.19 -25.30
CA MET A 520 -15.10 21.69 -25.50
C MET A 520 -14.07 20.66 -25.01
N LYS A 521 -12.78 20.94 -25.23
CA LYS A 521 -11.71 20.09 -24.70
C LYS A 521 -11.63 20.17 -23.18
N TYR A 522 -11.22 19.08 -22.53
CA TYR A 522 -11.07 19.03 -21.08
C TYR A 522 -10.23 20.20 -20.54
N ASP A 523 -9.05 20.42 -21.10
CA ASP A 523 -8.14 21.48 -20.65
C ASP A 523 -8.73 22.89 -20.82
N ASP A 524 -9.49 23.12 -21.90
CA ASP A 524 -10.18 24.39 -22.15
C ASP A 524 -11.31 24.63 -21.14
N ALA A 525 -12.02 23.57 -20.73
CA ALA A 525 -13.07 23.64 -19.72
C ALA A 525 -12.49 23.98 -18.34
N ILE A 526 -11.40 23.31 -17.94
CA ILE A 526 -10.70 23.61 -16.68
C ILE A 526 -10.14 25.03 -16.68
N ALA A 527 -9.55 25.49 -17.79
CA ALA A 527 -9.03 26.86 -17.92
C ALA A 527 -10.10 27.94 -17.77
N LYS A 528 -11.36 27.63 -18.09
CA LYS A 528 -12.52 28.52 -17.87
C LYS A 528 -13.08 28.47 -16.44
N GLY A 529 -12.48 27.67 -15.56
CA GLY A 529 -12.90 27.50 -14.17
C GLY A 529 -14.03 26.49 -13.98
N ALA A 530 -14.25 25.59 -14.96
CA ALA A 530 -15.24 24.54 -14.81
C ALA A 530 -14.78 23.52 -13.76
N LEU A 531 -15.67 23.16 -12.85
CA LEU A 531 -15.38 22.14 -11.86
C LEU A 531 -15.45 20.75 -12.51
N ALA A 532 -14.45 19.91 -12.23
CA ALA A 532 -14.39 18.54 -12.70
C ALA A 532 -14.10 17.59 -11.54
N PHE A 533 -14.82 16.47 -11.49
CA PHE A 533 -14.70 15.49 -10.41
C PHE A 533 -14.50 14.10 -11.01
N PHE A 534 -13.52 13.35 -10.49
CA PHE A 534 -13.14 12.03 -11.00
C PHE A 534 -12.59 12.11 -12.45
N LYS A 535 -11.36 12.62 -12.58
CA LYS A 535 -10.68 12.86 -13.88
C LYS A 535 -10.73 11.65 -14.83
N GLU A 536 -10.68 10.44 -14.26
CA GLU A 536 -10.73 9.17 -14.98
C GLU A 536 -12.01 8.95 -15.81
N ASN A 537 -13.09 9.68 -15.52
CA ASN A 537 -14.38 9.55 -16.19
C ASN A 537 -14.56 10.44 -17.43
N TYR A 538 -13.56 11.27 -17.78
CA TYR A 538 -13.67 12.24 -18.87
C TYR A 538 -12.71 11.92 -20.03
N GLY A 539 -13.23 11.99 -21.26
CA GLY A 539 -12.43 11.89 -22.50
C GLY A 539 -11.83 13.24 -22.92
N GLU A 540 -11.21 13.29 -24.10
CA GLU A 540 -10.59 14.52 -24.63
C GLU A 540 -11.59 15.67 -24.85
N GLU A 541 -12.82 15.35 -25.26
CA GLU A 541 -13.95 16.28 -25.36
C GLU A 541 -14.95 16.01 -24.24
N VAL A 542 -15.42 17.08 -23.60
CA VAL A 542 -16.31 17.04 -22.44
C VAL A 542 -17.51 17.97 -22.63
N SER A 543 -18.66 17.57 -22.08
CA SER A 543 -19.82 18.44 -21.94
C SER A 543 -19.72 19.26 -20.65
N VAL A 544 -19.89 20.57 -20.79
CA VAL A 544 -19.87 21.55 -19.70
C VAL A 544 -21.25 22.17 -19.59
N TYR A 545 -21.83 22.12 -18.40
CA TYR A 545 -23.09 22.78 -18.07
C TYR A 545 -22.84 24.07 -17.29
N HIS A 546 -23.62 25.10 -17.61
CA HIS A 546 -23.49 26.44 -17.07
C HIS A 546 -24.87 26.97 -16.65
N VAL A 547 -24.96 27.55 -15.45
CA VAL A 547 -26.18 28.17 -14.92
C VAL A 547 -25.89 29.62 -14.52
N GLY A 548 -25.84 30.50 -15.53
CA GLY A 548 -25.33 31.86 -15.38
C GLY A 548 -23.99 31.90 -14.64
N ASP A 549 -23.66 33.03 -14.03
CA ASP A 549 -22.39 33.17 -13.29
C ASP A 549 -22.34 32.41 -11.94
N PHE A 550 -23.26 31.46 -11.73
CA PHE A 550 -23.41 30.75 -10.46
C PHE A 550 -22.70 29.39 -10.43
N SER A 551 -22.85 28.57 -11.48
CA SER A 551 -22.30 27.21 -11.57
C SER A 551 -21.77 26.94 -12.99
N LEU A 552 -20.61 26.28 -13.06
CA LEU A 552 -19.94 25.85 -14.29
C LEU A 552 -19.24 24.51 -14.01
N GLU A 553 -19.76 23.41 -14.54
CA GLU A 553 -19.32 22.05 -14.16
C GLU A 553 -19.29 21.09 -15.36
N LEU A 554 -18.33 20.17 -15.38
CA LEU A 554 -18.28 19.07 -16.35
C LEU A 554 -19.29 17.99 -15.96
N CYS A 555 -20.31 17.78 -16.79
CA CYS A 555 -21.33 16.77 -16.52
C CYS A 555 -21.91 16.21 -17.82
N GLY A 556 -22.20 14.90 -17.83
CA GLY A 556 -22.82 14.20 -18.96
C GLY A 556 -24.27 13.75 -18.71
N GLY A 557 -24.89 14.14 -17.59
CA GLY A 557 -26.26 13.77 -17.26
C GLY A 557 -27.29 14.82 -17.73
N PRO A 558 -28.60 14.47 -17.77
CA PRO A 558 -29.66 15.38 -18.20
C PRO A 558 -29.89 16.49 -17.18
N HIS A 559 -30.27 17.67 -17.67
CA HIS A 559 -30.59 18.85 -16.88
C HIS A 559 -31.92 19.46 -17.31
N VAL A 560 -32.53 20.26 -16.42
CA VAL A 560 -33.71 21.06 -16.80
C VAL A 560 -33.27 22.19 -17.72
N GLU A 561 -34.17 22.72 -18.54
CA GLU A 561 -33.86 23.88 -19.39
C GLU A 561 -33.72 25.17 -18.57
N GLU A 562 -34.53 25.33 -17.51
CA GLU A 562 -34.55 26.53 -16.68
C GLU A 562 -34.69 26.20 -15.19
N THR A 563 -33.98 26.95 -14.33
CA THR A 563 -33.93 26.69 -12.88
C THR A 563 -35.26 26.88 -12.16
N GLY A 564 -36.20 27.67 -12.70
CA GLY A 564 -37.51 27.91 -12.09
C GLY A 564 -38.41 26.68 -12.08
N SER A 565 -38.12 25.69 -12.91
CA SER A 565 -38.83 24.41 -12.93
C SER A 565 -38.54 23.53 -11.70
N LEU A 566 -37.53 23.89 -10.88
CA LEU A 566 -37.07 23.11 -9.73
C LEU A 566 -38.00 23.20 -8.50
N GLY A 567 -38.90 24.19 -8.42
CA GLY A 567 -39.74 24.39 -7.23
C GLY A 567 -38.96 25.04 -6.09
N LYS A 568 -39.00 24.49 -4.87
CA LYS A 568 -38.28 25.02 -3.71
C LYS A 568 -37.27 24.01 -3.15
N PHE A 569 -36.01 24.41 -3.06
CA PHE A 569 -34.94 23.58 -2.52
C PHE A 569 -34.89 23.60 -0.99
N LYS A 570 -34.69 22.43 -0.37
CA LYS A 570 -34.54 22.30 1.08
C LYS A 570 -33.59 21.17 1.49
N ILE A 571 -32.70 21.45 2.42
CA ILE A 571 -31.83 20.51 3.11
C ILE A 571 -32.63 19.82 4.21
N ALA A 572 -33.00 18.56 3.95
CA ALA A 572 -33.76 17.75 4.90
C ALA A 572 -32.89 17.20 6.04
N LYS A 573 -31.62 16.89 5.78
CA LYS A 573 -30.71 16.31 6.80
C LYS A 573 -29.25 16.57 6.48
N GLN A 574 -28.42 16.72 7.52
CA GLN A 574 -26.96 16.64 7.42
C GLN A 574 -26.33 15.67 8.43
N GLU A 575 -25.34 14.90 7.96
CA GLU A 575 -24.68 13.83 8.70
C GLU A 575 -23.16 13.92 8.48
N LYS A 576 -22.34 13.64 9.50
CA LYS A 576 -20.90 13.47 9.32
C LYS A 576 -20.65 11.99 9.06
N ILE A 577 -20.08 11.64 7.91
CA ILE A 577 -19.95 10.24 7.46
C ILE A 577 -18.49 9.74 7.47
N GLY A 578 -17.53 10.62 7.75
CA GLY A 578 -16.11 10.29 7.83
C GLY A 578 -15.27 11.44 8.41
N ALA A 579 -13.97 11.24 8.52
CA ALA A 579 -13.04 12.33 8.83
C ALA A 579 -13.01 13.29 7.64
N GLY A 580 -13.41 14.54 7.85
CA GLY A 580 -13.43 15.55 6.80
C GLY A 580 -14.52 15.37 5.72
N ILE A 581 -15.54 14.53 5.93
CA ILE A 581 -16.64 14.37 4.95
C ILE A 581 -18.01 14.59 5.60
N VAL A 582 -18.79 15.47 4.99
CA VAL A 582 -20.17 15.79 5.38
C VAL A 582 -21.12 15.34 4.28
N ARG A 583 -22.25 14.77 4.69
CA ARG A 583 -23.36 14.35 3.82
C ARG A 583 -24.56 15.25 4.04
N ILE A 584 -25.06 15.83 2.97
CA ILE A 584 -26.36 16.52 2.90
C ILE A 584 -27.37 15.62 2.18
N LYS A 585 -28.60 15.58 2.68
CA LYS A 585 -29.77 15.07 1.96
C LYS A 585 -30.72 16.24 1.75
N ALA A 586 -31.10 16.49 0.51
CA ALA A 586 -31.98 17.59 0.15
C ALA A 586 -33.11 17.12 -0.78
N ILE A 587 -34.18 17.90 -0.82
CA ILE A 587 -35.41 17.64 -1.59
C ILE A 587 -35.81 18.91 -2.35
N LEU A 588 -36.69 18.73 -3.33
CA LEU A 588 -37.43 19.80 -3.97
C LEU A 588 -38.88 19.72 -3.49
N GLU A 589 -39.38 20.76 -2.83
CA GLU A 589 -40.78 20.94 -2.46
C GLU A 589 -41.52 21.57 -3.65
N THR A 590 -42.70 21.05 -3.97
CA THR A 590 -43.56 21.52 -5.06
C THR A 590 -44.27 22.84 -4.75
#